data_AF-A0A0A9Y2S5-F1
#
_entry.id   AF-A0A0A9Y2S5-F1
#
_cell.length_a   1.000
_cell.length_b   1.000
_cell.length_c   1.000
_cell.angle_alpha   90.00
_cell.angle_beta   90.00
_cell.angle_gamma   90.00
#
_symmetry.space_group_name_H-M   'P 1'
#
loop_
_entity.id
_entity.type
_entity.pdbx_description
1 polymer ?
#
loop_
_entity_poly.entity_id
_entity_poly.type
_entity_poly.pdbx_seq_one_letter_code
_entity_poly.pdbx_strand_id
1 'polypeptide(L)'
;MPASTFTGKLDIHKGVTVSSAEEPCPDVKEFTARLEASLRKWQDAKLRGVWFRVTVNHVQWIPILAQNGFIIHNAYGDTITMCRWIQRDEANRIPNYAHNMVGAGAVVINEKNQVLVVQERYRDRPYWKLPGGYVDPGEDIVYAAQREVLEETNVRTEFESLVTVRHSLEAVFGCSDLYFVVRLRPLTSEITKQDVEIDNAKWMDVDEFLNHPEVHDNNRLFVRKCIENKSNGIMMGRDTTFHPITQKPQALYYITKVSS
;
A
#
# COMPACT_ATOMS: atom_id res chain seq x y z
N MET A 1 -34.15 -32.56 6.21
CA MET A 1 -33.28 -31.84 7.17
C MET A 1 -33.13 -30.41 6.67
N PRO A 2 -33.25 -29.37 7.49
CA PRO A 2 -32.92 -28.01 7.04
C PRO A 2 -31.47 -28.00 6.54
N ALA A 3 -31.22 -27.33 5.42
CA ALA A 3 -29.85 -27.16 4.92
C ALA A 3 -29.00 -26.47 5.99
N SER A 4 -27.76 -26.93 6.17
CA SER A 4 -26.82 -26.29 7.08
C SER A 4 -26.58 -24.83 6.65
N THR A 5 -26.15 -23.96 7.56
CA THR A 5 -25.76 -22.58 7.23
C THR A 5 -24.26 -22.39 7.41
N PHE A 6 -23.68 -21.40 6.75
CA PHE A 6 -22.36 -20.90 7.11
C PHE A 6 -22.41 -20.23 8.49
N THR A 7 -21.34 -20.41 9.25
CA THR A 7 -21.17 -19.73 10.53
C THR A 7 -20.75 -18.29 10.26
N GLY A 8 -19.66 -18.11 9.52
CA GLY A 8 -19.05 -16.83 9.18
C GLY A 8 -18.52 -16.07 10.39
N LYS A 9 -17.63 -15.10 10.12
CA LYS A 9 -17.12 -14.16 11.11
C LYS A 9 -17.85 -12.83 10.99
N LEU A 10 -18.47 -12.38 12.07
CA LEU A 10 -19.17 -11.09 12.12
C LEU A 10 -18.18 -9.92 12.28
N ASP A 11 -18.50 -8.79 11.67
CA ASP A 11 -17.80 -7.52 11.87
C ASP A 11 -18.66 -6.48 12.63
N ILE A 12 -18.04 -5.36 13.01
CA ILE A 12 -18.67 -4.28 13.78
C ILE A 12 -19.76 -3.53 13.00
N HIS A 13 -19.84 -3.70 11.69
CA HIS A 13 -20.81 -3.07 10.79
C HIS A 13 -21.98 -4.00 10.43
N LYS A 14 -22.14 -5.11 11.18
CA LYS A 14 -23.12 -6.17 10.91
C LYS A 14 -22.88 -6.88 9.57
N GLY A 15 -21.66 -6.89 9.07
CA GLY A 15 -21.26 -7.76 7.98
C GLY A 15 -20.88 -9.17 8.48
N VAL A 16 -20.82 -10.11 7.54
CA VAL A 16 -20.40 -11.49 7.78
C VAL A 16 -19.43 -11.93 6.69
N THR A 17 -18.30 -12.50 7.10
CA THR A 17 -17.28 -13.05 6.18
C THR A 17 -17.20 -14.56 6.30
N VAL A 18 -17.34 -15.26 5.18
CA VAL A 18 -17.11 -16.71 5.06
C VAL A 18 -15.81 -16.93 4.30
N SER A 19 -14.95 -17.81 4.83
CA SER A 19 -13.72 -18.24 4.17
C SER A 19 -13.88 -19.68 3.71
N SER A 20 -13.62 -19.95 2.42
CA SER A 20 -13.64 -21.33 1.89
C SER A 20 -12.52 -22.20 2.47
N ALA A 21 -11.46 -21.58 3.02
CA ALA A 21 -10.41 -22.30 3.73
C ALA A 21 -10.85 -22.75 5.14
N GLU A 22 -11.74 -22.00 5.78
CA GLU A 22 -12.20 -22.27 7.16
C GLU A 22 -13.50 -23.08 7.19
N GLU A 23 -14.40 -22.86 6.22
CA GLU A 23 -15.68 -23.56 6.09
C GLU A 23 -15.82 -24.21 4.71
N PRO A 24 -14.94 -25.16 4.33
CA PRO A 24 -14.96 -25.77 3.01
C PRO A 24 -16.28 -26.52 2.75
N CYS A 25 -16.69 -26.51 1.48
CA CYS A 25 -17.90 -27.16 0.98
C CYS A 25 -17.65 -27.50 -0.50
N PRO A 26 -16.99 -28.65 -0.78
CA PRO A 26 -16.56 -28.98 -2.13
C PRO A 26 -17.72 -29.34 -3.06
N ASP A 27 -18.81 -29.91 -2.51
CA ASP A 27 -20.01 -30.25 -3.27
C ASP A 27 -20.82 -28.99 -3.64
N VAL A 28 -21.03 -28.78 -4.93
CA VAL A 28 -21.71 -27.60 -5.49
C VAL A 28 -23.19 -27.54 -5.09
N LYS A 29 -23.88 -28.68 -4.99
CA LYS A 29 -25.30 -28.71 -4.64
C LYS A 29 -25.47 -28.39 -3.15
N GLU A 30 -24.61 -28.96 -2.32
CA GLU A 30 -24.56 -28.65 -0.89
C GLU A 30 -24.23 -27.17 -0.66
N PHE A 31 -23.20 -26.66 -1.35
CA PHE A 31 -22.83 -25.24 -1.27
C PHE A 31 -24.00 -24.33 -1.64
N THR A 32 -24.71 -24.64 -2.73
CA THR A 32 -25.87 -23.86 -3.19
C THR A 32 -26.97 -23.84 -2.12
N ALA A 33 -27.36 -25.00 -1.60
CA ALA A 33 -28.37 -25.10 -0.55
C ALA A 33 -27.94 -24.36 0.74
N ARG A 34 -26.66 -24.49 1.11
CA ARG A 34 -26.06 -23.83 2.28
C ARG A 34 -26.01 -22.32 2.13
N LEU A 35 -25.67 -21.81 0.94
CA LEU A 35 -25.70 -20.39 0.61
C LEU A 35 -27.11 -19.81 0.72
N GLU A 36 -28.11 -20.44 0.12
CA GLU A 36 -29.51 -19.99 0.18
C GLU A 36 -30.07 -19.97 1.61
N ALA A 37 -29.76 -21.00 2.41
CA ALA A 37 -30.16 -21.06 3.81
C ALA A 37 -29.47 -19.95 4.63
N SER A 38 -28.19 -19.70 4.36
CA SER A 38 -27.41 -18.67 5.05
C SER A 38 -27.88 -17.26 4.71
N LEU A 39 -28.15 -16.96 3.45
CA LEU A 39 -28.68 -15.67 3.02
C LEU A 39 -30.02 -15.34 3.68
N ARG A 40 -30.93 -16.33 3.78
CA ARG A 40 -32.20 -16.17 4.52
C ARG A 40 -31.97 -15.87 5.99
N LYS A 41 -31.16 -16.68 6.66
CA LYS A 41 -30.80 -16.49 8.08
C LYS A 41 -30.19 -15.11 8.33
N TRP A 42 -29.26 -14.68 7.49
CA TRP A 42 -28.58 -13.39 7.63
C TRP A 42 -29.50 -12.21 7.32
N GLN A 43 -30.43 -12.37 6.38
CA GLN A 43 -31.49 -11.39 6.11
C GLN A 43 -32.37 -11.18 7.35
N ASP A 44 -32.85 -12.27 7.96
CA ASP A 44 -33.71 -12.24 9.15
C ASP A 44 -32.97 -11.63 10.36
N ALA A 45 -31.67 -11.92 10.47
CA ALA A 45 -30.79 -11.35 11.48
C ALA A 45 -30.37 -9.89 11.19
N LYS A 46 -30.85 -9.28 10.10
CA LYS A 46 -30.54 -7.91 9.66
C LYS A 46 -29.03 -7.67 9.49
N LEU A 47 -28.30 -8.66 8.98
CA LEU A 47 -26.91 -8.49 8.55
C LEU A 47 -26.84 -7.79 7.20
N ARG A 48 -25.74 -7.09 6.93
CA ARG A 48 -25.62 -6.13 5.84
C ARG A 48 -24.75 -6.62 4.69
N GLY A 49 -23.44 -6.48 4.85
CA GLY A 49 -22.46 -6.93 3.86
C GLY A 49 -22.11 -8.40 4.07
N VAL A 50 -22.38 -9.24 3.07
CA VAL A 50 -21.94 -10.63 3.06
C VAL A 50 -20.70 -10.73 2.19
N TRP A 51 -19.65 -11.35 2.72
CA TRP A 51 -18.36 -11.50 2.07
C TRP A 51 -18.00 -12.98 1.97
N PHE A 52 -17.52 -13.40 0.81
CA PHE A 52 -16.93 -14.72 0.59
C PHE A 52 -15.49 -14.56 0.15
N ARG A 53 -14.55 -15.13 0.91
CA ARG A 53 -13.15 -15.30 0.52
C ARG A 53 -12.99 -16.71 -0.03
N VAL A 54 -12.82 -16.81 -1.34
CA VAL A 54 -12.76 -18.07 -2.08
C VAL A 54 -11.33 -18.31 -2.52
N THR A 55 -10.73 -19.38 -2.01
CA THR A 55 -9.41 -19.84 -2.43
C THR A 55 -9.48 -20.60 -3.75
N VAL A 56 -8.35 -20.72 -4.48
CA VAL A 56 -8.28 -21.46 -5.75
C VAL A 56 -8.80 -22.90 -5.68
N ASN A 57 -8.75 -23.53 -4.50
CA ASN A 57 -9.26 -24.89 -4.28
C ASN A 57 -10.79 -24.98 -4.27
N HIS A 58 -11.50 -23.84 -4.23
CA HIS A 58 -12.96 -23.75 -4.18
C HIS A 58 -13.53 -22.83 -5.26
N VAL A 59 -12.84 -22.66 -6.39
CA VAL A 59 -13.26 -21.77 -7.50
C VAL A 59 -14.65 -22.07 -8.04
N GLN A 60 -15.16 -23.29 -7.87
CA GLN A 60 -16.53 -23.66 -8.22
C GLN A 60 -17.60 -22.88 -7.44
N TRP A 61 -17.25 -22.20 -6.34
CA TRP A 61 -18.16 -21.29 -5.63
C TRP A 61 -18.43 -20.00 -6.39
N ILE A 62 -17.46 -19.53 -7.20
CA ILE A 62 -17.51 -18.20 -7.84
C ILE A 62 -18.72 -18.04 -8.77
N PRO A 63 -19.01 -18.98 -9.71
CA PRO A 63 -20.19 -18.86 -10.56
C PRO A 63 -21.50 -18.83 -9.77
N ILE A 64 -21.59 -19.62 -8.70
CA ILE A 64 -22.79 -19.73 -7.86
C ILE A 64 -23.01 -18.44 -7.07
N LEU A 65 -21.94 -17.88 -6.50
CA LEU A 65 -21.96 -16.57 -5.83
C LEU A 65 -22.38 -15.46 -6.81
N ALA A 66 -21.80 -15.43 -8.01
CA ALA A 66 -22.14 -14.44 -9.03
C ALA A 66 -23.62 -14.53 -9.46
N GLN A 67 -24.13 -15.74 -9.69
CA GLN A 67 -25.56 -15.97 -9.98
C GLN A 67 -26.48 -15.53 -8.83
N ASN A 68 -25.97 -15.53 -7.60
CA ASN A 68 -26.63 -15.02 -6.42
C ASN A 68 -26.30 -13.54 -6.14
N GLY A 69 -25.92 -12.75 -7.15
CA GLY A 69 -25.77 -11.30 -7.05
C GLY A 69 -24.57 -10.83 -6.23
N PHE A 70 -23.59 -11.70 -5.98
CA PHE A 70 -22.30 -11.28 -5.46
C PHE A 70 -21.43 -10.70 -6.58
N ILE A 71 -20.69 -9.65 -6.27
CA ILE A 71 -19.70 -9.04 -7.17
C ILE A 71 -18.29 -9.35 -6.68
N ILE A 72 -17.31 -9.37 -7.59
CA ILE A 72 -15.90 -9.44 -7.23
C ILE A 72 -15.50 -8.10 -6.62
N HIS A 73 -14.93 -8.13 -5.42
CA HIS A 73 -14.44 -6.93 -4.73
C HIS A 73 -12.93 -6.78 -4.94
N ASN A 74 -12.13 -7.78 -4.56
CA ASN A 74 -10.68 -7.77 -4.76
C ASN A 74 -10.12 -9.19 -4.81
N ALA A 75 -8.88 -9.32 -5.28
CA ALA A 75 -8.13 -10.56 -5.24
C ALA A 75 -6.72 -10.32 -4.68
N TYR A 76 -6.13 -11.32 -4.04
CA TYR A 76 -4.75 -11.31 -3.60
C TYR A 76 -4.25 -12.76 -3.50
N GLY A 77 -3.03 -13.01 -4.02
CA GLY A 77 -2.47 -14.37 -4.08
C GLY A 77 -3.42 -15.35 -4.76
N ASP A 78 -3.85 -16.36 -4.02
CA ASP A 78 -4.74 -17.44 -4.47
C ASP A 78 -6.22 -17.23 -4.05
N THR A 79 -6.58 -16.04 -3.58
CA THR A 79 -7.89 -15.77 -2.97
C THR A 79 -8.64 -14.66 -3.71
N ILE A 80 -9.90 -14.93 -4.03
CA ILE A 80 -10.87 -13.95 -4.57
C ILE A 80 -11.87 -13.61 -3.47
N THR A 81 -12.03 -12.32 -3.19
CA THR A 81 -13.08 -11.81 -2.30
C THR A 81 -14.27 -11.35 -3.12
N MET A 82 -15.43 -11.95 -2.89
CA MET A 82 -16.72 -11.53 -3.44
C MET A 82 -17.61 -10.96 -2.34
N CYS A 83 -18.43 -9.97 -2.67
CA CYS A 83 -19.31 -9.33 -1.70
C CYS A 83 -20.72 -9.08 -2.25
N ARG A 84 -21.68 -8.99 -1.34
CA ARG A 84 -23.07 -8.61 -1.63
C ARG A 84 -23.66 -7.85 -0.46
N TRP A 85 -24.32 -6.74 -0.75
CA TRP A 85 -25.23 -6.09 0.20
C TRP A 85 -26.60 -6.75 0.14
N ILE A 86 -27.10 -7.26 1.27
CA ILE A 86 -28.35 -8.04 1.28
C ILE A 86 -29.58 -7.25 1.75
N GLN A 87 -29.38 -6.13 2.46
CA GLN A 87 -30.49 -5.27 2.89
C GLN A 87 -31.07 -4.47 1.73
N ARG A 88 -32.40 -4.46 1.61
CA ARG A 88 -33.13 -3.84 0.49
C ARG A 88 -33.67 -2.45 0.81
N ASP A 89 -33.80 -2.14 2.09
CA ASP A 89 -34.36 -0.90 2.64
C ASP A 89 -33.31 0.18 2.88
N GLU A 90 -32.02 -0.12 2.67
CA GLU A 90 -30.93 0.83 2.79
C GLU A 90 -29.93 0.73 1.62
N ALA A 91 -29.32 1.87 1.27
CA ALA A 91 -28.30 1.94 0.24
C ALA A 91 -27.09 1.08 0.60
N ASN A 92 -26.49 0.46 -0.42
CA ASN A 92 -25.25 -0.29 -0.27
C ASN A 92 -24.12 0.63 0.24
N ARG A 93 -23.51 0.26 1.38
CA ARG A 93 -22.37 0.97 1.98
C ARG A 93 -21.09 0.14 2.04
N ILE A 94 -21.02 -0.93 1.26
CA ILE A 94 -19.76 -1.65 1.07
C ILE A 94 -18.77 -0.67 0.41
N PRO A 95 -17.60 -0.41 1.04
CA PRO A 95 -16.57 0.39 0.42
C PRO A 95 -16.14 -0.21 -0.92
N ASN A 96 -15.62 0.63 -1.81
CA ASN A 96 -14.93 0.13 -3.00
C ASN A 96 -13.62 -0.58 -2.62
N TYR A 97 -13.10 -1.35 -3.56
CA TYR A 97 -11.81 -2.00 -3.43
C TYR A 97 -10.67 -0.99 -3.24
N ALA A 98 -9.56 -1.45 -2.66
CA ALA A 98 -8.36 -0.66 -2.51
C ALA A 98 -7.76 -0.36 -3.90
N HIS A 99 -7.78 0.92 -4.30
CA HIS A 99 -7.46 1.40 -5.65
C HIS A 99 -6.35 2.46 -5.65
N ASN A 100 -5.55 2.51 -4.57
CA ASN A 100 -4.39 3.37 -4.49
C ASN A 100 -3.14 2.50 -4.42
N MET A 101 -2.20 2.76 -5.32
CA MET A 101 -0.83 2.29 -5.20
C MET A 101 -0.08 3.23 -4.28
N VAL A 102 0.80 2.67 -3.44
CA VAL A 102 1.62 3.45 -2.52
C VAL A 102 3.08 3.19 -2.86
N GLY A 103 3.83 4.26 -3.08
CA GLY A 103 5.28 4.21 -3.24
C GLY A 103 5.99 5.10 -2.21
N ALA A 104 7.25 4.80 -1.97
CA ALA A 104 8.11 5.55 -1.07
C ALA A 104 9.46 5.83 -1.73
N GLY A 105 9.99 7.03 -1.54
CA GLY A 105 11.30 7.43 -2.03
C GLY A 105 12.06 8.26 -1.01
N ALA A 106 13.38 8.34 -1.17
CA ALA A 106 14.26 8.96 -0.18
C ALA A 106 15.14 10.06 -0.77
N VAL A 107 15.10 11.24 -0.13
CA VAL A 107 16.17 12.24 -0.25
C VAL A 107 17.20 11.94 0.82
N VAL A 108 18.36 11.42 0.40
CA VAL A 108 19.50 11.14 1.29
C VAL A 108 20.61 12.12 0.96
N ILE A 109 20.88 13.08 1.86
CA ILE A 109 21.95 14.07 1.68
C ILE A 109 23.03 13.83 2.72
N ASN A 110 24.28 13.66 2.27
CA ASN A 110 25.43 13.46 3.15
C ASN A 110 25.99 14.80 3.67
N GLU A 111 26.98 14.73 4.57
CA GLU A 111 27.63 15.91 5.17
C GLU A 111 28.41 16.77 4.15
N LYS A 112 28.72 16.22 2.97
CA LYS A 112 29.40 16.92 1.86
C LYS A 112 28.42 17.63 0.92
N ASN A 113 27.15 17.76 1.31
CA ASN A 113 26.07 18.32 0.48
C ASN A 113 25.88 17.57 -0.85
N GLN A 114 26.01 16.25 -0.82
CA GLN A 114 25.74 15.39 -1.98
C GLN A 114 24.50 14.54 -1.73
N VAL A 115 23.65 14.41 -2.73
CA VAL A 115 22.45 13.58 -2.74
C VAL A 115 22.75 12.20 -3.32
N LEU A 116 22.24 11.15 -2.66
CA LEU A 116 22.31 9.79 -3.19
C LEU A 116 21.32 9.63 -4.34
N VAL A 117 21.80 9.17 -5.48
CA VAL A 117 21.00 8.99 -6.70
C VAL A 117 21.30 7.67 -7.37
N VAL A 118 20.31 7.17 -8.08
CA VAL A 118 20.38 5.92 -8.85
C VAL A 118 19.90 6.12 -10.28
N GLN A 119 20.33 5.24 -11.18
CA GLN A 119 19.84 5.07 -12.54
C GLN A 119 19.31 3.65 -12.72
N GLU A 120 18.08 3.53 -13.19
CA GLU A 120 17.48 2.24 -13.55
C GLU A 120 18.10 1.69 -14.83
N ARG A 121 18.32 0.38 -14.89
CA ARG A 121 18.91 -0.32 -16.04
C ARG A 121 17.96 -0.43 -17.23
N TYR A 122 16.68 -0.69 -16.98
CA TYR A 122 15.74 -1.06 -18.04
C TYR A 122 14.94 0.12 -18.60
N ARG A 123 15.52 1.33 -18.61
CA ARG A 123 14.91 2.50 -19.27
C ARG A 123 15.54 2.79 -20.63
N ASP A 124 14.72 3.30 -21.54
CA ASP A 124 15.15 3.74 -22.87
C ASP A 124 16.19 4.86 -22.85
N ARG A 125 16.25 5.63 -21.75
CA ARG A 125 17.23 6.71 -21.55
C ARG A 125 17.70 6.74 -20.10
N PRO A 126 18.99 7.05 -19.85
CA PRO A 126 19.51 7.22 -18.50
C PRO A 126 18.84 8.43 -17.83
N TYR A 127 18.25 8.21 -16.67
CA TYR A 127 17.69 9.25 -15.82
C TYR A 127 18.13 9.05 -14.38
N TRP A 128 18.73 10.08 -13.79
CA TRP A 128 19.04 10.08 -12.37
C TRP A 128 17.77 10.36 -11.58
N LYS A 129 17.47 9.48 -10.62
CA LYS A 129 16.35 9.61 -9.69
C LYS A 129 16.82 9.41 -8.26
N LEU A 130 15.96 9.78 -7.32
CA LEU A 130 16.09 9.38 -5.93
C LEU A 130 15.80 7.87 -5.78
N PRO A 131 16.46 7.17 -4.85
CA PRO A 131 16.10 5.79 -4.52
C PRO A 131 14.66 5.65 -4.05
N GLY A 132 13.99 4.56 -4.43
CA GLY A 132 12.62 4.31 -4.02
C GLY A 132 11.83 3.37 -4.93
N GLY A 133 10.75 2.85 -4.38
CA GLY A 133 9.91 1.81 -5.00
C GLY A 133 8.52 1.73 -4.37
N TYR A 134 7.85 0.60 -4.55
CA TYR A 134 6.52 0.37 -3.99
C TYR A 134 6.59 -0.02 -2.51
N VAL A 135 5.55 0.36 -1.77
CA VAL A 135 5.37 -0.10 -0.38
C VAL A 135 4.67 -1.46 -0.41
N ASP A 136 5.27 -2.44 0.25
CA ASP A 136 4.72 -3.80 0.29
C ASP A 136 3.44 -3.87 1.16
N PRO A 137 2.55 -4.86 0.93
CA PRO A 137 1.36 -5.04 1.75
C PRO A 137 1.68 -5.17 3.24
N GLY A 138 1.23 -4.19 4.04
CA GLY A 138 1.46 -4.15 5.48
C GLY A 138 2.80 -3.54 5.91
N GLU A 139 3.59 -3.03 4.96
CA GLU A 139 4.84 -2.34 5.22
C GLU A 139 4.60 -0.86 5.61
N ASP A 140 5.48 -0.35 6.47
CA ASP A 140 5.49 1.07 6.84
C ASP A 140 6.23 1.92 5.80
N ILE A 141 5.69 3.09 5.47
CA ILE A 141 6.22 4.01 4.44
C ILE A 141 7.72 4.34 4.63
N VAL A 142 8.14 4.60 5.87
CA VAL A 142 9.54 4.95 6.16
C VAL A 142 10.44 3.73 5.99
N TYR A 143 9.97 2.57 6.44
CA TYR A 143 10.71 1.32 6.30
C TYR A 143 10.83 0.90 4.84
N ALA A 144 9.79 1.10 4.03
CA ALA A 144 9.87 0.90 2.58
C ALA A 144 10.96 1.79 1.97
N ALA A 145 10.98 3.09 2.27
CA ALA A 145 12.04 3.98 1.76
C ALA A 145 13.45 3.59 2.22
N GLN A 146 13.62 3.16 3.48
CA GLN A 146 14.90 2.69 3.99
C GLN A 146 15.34 1.36 3.34
N ARG A 147 14.39 0.43 3.14
CA ARG A 147 14.60 -0.84 2.44
C ARG A 147 15.06 -0.59 1.00
N GLU A 148 14.34 0.25 0.26
CA GLU A 148 14.68 0.58 -1.13
C GLU A 148 16.07 1.20 -1.25
N VAL A 149 16.44 2.15 -0.37
CA VAL A 149 17.81 2.70 -0.36
C VAL A 149 18.85 1.61 -0.09
N LEU A 150 18.57 0.70 0.86
CA LEU A 150 19.48 -0.40 1.19
C LEU A 150 19.60 -1.41 0.03
N GLU A 151 18.50 -1.80 -0.60
CA GLU A 151 18.46 -2.74 -1.71
C GLU A 151 19.13 -2.15 -2.96
N GLU A 152 18.87 -0.88 -3.28
CA GLU A 152 19.40 -0.25 -4.48
C GLU A 152 20.89 0.12 -4.37
N THR A 153 21.37 0.51 -3.17
CA THR A 153 22.71 1.12 -3.03
C THR A 153 23.56 0.57 -1.87
N ASN A 154 23.03 -0.33 -1.05
CA ASN A 154 23.65 -0.84 0.18
C ASN A 154 23.99 0.23 1.24
N VAL A 155 23.37 1.42 1.14
CA VAL A 155 23.59 2.51 2.10
C VAL A 155 22.59 2.37 3.25
N ARG A 156 23.09 2.24 4.48
CA ARG A 156 22.24 2.26 5.67
C ARG A 156 21.84 3.68 5.99
N THR A 157 20.60 3.86 6.38
CA THR A 157 20.03 5.18 6.65
C THR A 157 19.16 5.16 7.89
N GLU A 158 18.94 6.34 8.47
CA GLU A 158 17.93 6.57 9.50
C GLU A 158 16.94 7.65 9.06
N PHE A 159 15.71 7.55 9.55
CA PHE A 159 14.67 8.52 9.26
C PHE A 159 14.92 9.85 9.96
N GLU A 160 14.80 10.96 9.21
CA GLU A 160 14.78 12.30 9.79
C GLU A 160 13.41 12.97 9.64
N SER A 161 12.78 12.88 8.46
CA SER A 161 11.53 13.61 8.22
C SER A 161 10.73 13.09 7.03
N LEU A 162 9.40 13.21 7.06
CA LEU A 162 8.62 13.18 5.82
C LEU A 162 8.77 14.53 5.08
N VAL A 163 9.08 14.50 3.79
CA VAL A 163 9.30 15.72 2.99
C VAL A 163 8.01 16.19 2.33
N THR A 164 7.39 15.30 1.55
CA THR A 164 6.20 15.62 0.75
C THR A 164 5.48 14.35 0.31
N VAL A 165 4.27 14.51 -0.21
CA VAL A 165 3.52 13.47 -0.90
C VAL A 165 3.22 13.94 -2.33
N ARG A 166 3.42 13.07 -3.31
CA ARG A 166 2.93 13.26 -4.69
C ARG A 166 1.69 12.38 -4.86
N HIS A 167 0.64 12.96 -5.42
CA HIS A 167 -0.57 12.24 -5.80
C HIS A 167 -0.74 12.34 -7.31
N SER A 168 -0.76 11.20 -7.99
CA SER A 168 -1.01 11.11 -9.43
C SER A 168 -2.31 10.32 -9.67
N LEU A 169 -3.10 10.74 -10.65
CA LEU A 169 -4.31 10.04 -11.07
C LEU A 169 -4.00 9.15 -12.29
N GLU A 170 -4.82 8.14 -12.51
CA GLU A 170 -4.77 7.27 -13.71
C GLU A 170 -3.39 6.64 -13.95
N ALA A 171 -2.76 6.16 -12.87
CA ALA A 171 -1.52 5.40 -12.95
C ALA A 171 -1.80 3.95 -13.40
N VAL A 172 -0.96 3.00 -12.97
CA VAL A 172 -1.10 1.59 -13.34
C VAL A 172 -2.50 1.07 -12.97
N PHE A 173 -3.15 0.38 -13.92
CA PHE A 173 -4.52 -0.15 -13.79
C PHE A 173 -5.62 0.92 -13.57
N GLY A 174 -5.36 2.19 -13.88
CA GLY A 174 -6.31 3.28 -13.63
C GLY A 174 -6.42 3.66 -12.16
N CYS A 175 -5.55 3.13 -11.31
CA CYS A 175 -5.47 3.46 -9.89
C CYS A 175 -4.77 4.81 -9.66
N SER A 176 -5.03 5.44 -8.52
CA SER A 176 -4.22 6.57 -8.07
C SER A 176 -2.88 6.09 -7.52
N ASP A 177 -1.84 6.91 -7.65
CA ASP A 177 -0.50 6.68 -7.11
C ASP A 177 -0.18 7.72 -6.04
N LEU A 178 0.02 7.26 -4.80
CA LEU A 178 0.46 8.06 -3.66
C LEU A 178 1.94 7.77 -3.39
N TYR A 179 2.79 8.74 -3.71
CA TYR A 179 4.24 8.59 -3.56
C TYR A 179 4.76 9.48 -2.44
N PHE A 180 5.20 8.86 -1.36
CA PHE A 180 5.72 9.53 -0.17
C PHE A 180 7.23 9.73 -0.31
N VAL A 181 7.71 10.95 -0.09
CA VAL A 181 9.14 11.25 -0.09
C VAL A 181 9.59 11.54 1.32
N VAL A 182 10.59 10.81 1.81
CA VAL A 182 11.19 11.00 3.13
C VAL A 182 12.61 11.54 3.00
N ARG A 183 13.06 12.27 4.02
CA ARG A 183 14.46 12.67 4.22
C ARG A 183 15.09 11.67 5.15
N LEU A 184 16.20 11.07 4.71
CA LEU A 184 16.96 10.12 5.51
C LEU A 184 18.39 10.61 5.69
N ARG A 185 18.97 10.34 6.86
CA ARG A 185 20.39 10.57 7.13
C ARG A 185 21.18 9.30 6.81
N PRO A 186 22.27 9.38 6.02
CA PRO A 186 23.12 8.22 5.81
C PRO A 186 23.90 7.87 7.08
N LEU A 187 23.97 6.57 7.37
CA LEU A 187 24.80 5.97 8.42
C LEU A 187 26.09 5.36 7.84
N THR A 188 26.09 5.07 6.54
CA THR A 188 27.26 4.63 5.76
C THR A 188 27.37 5.45 4.48
N SER A 189 28.54 5.46 3.86
CA SER A 189 28.81 6.24 2.65
C SER A 189 29.26 5.40 1.46
N GLU A 190 29.77 4.19 1.68
CA GLU A 190 30.14 3.28 0.61
C GLU A 190 28.89 2.78 -0.12
N ILE A 191 28.92 2.93 -1.45
CA ILE A 191 27.85 2.49 -2.33
C ILE A 191 28.23 1.13 -2.91
N THR A 192 27.32 0.17 -2.81
CA THR A 192 27.38 -1.07 -3.58
C THR A 192 26.01 -1.24 -4.21
N LYS A 193 25.89 -0.89 -5.49
CA LYS A 193 24.62 -1.00 -6.20
C LYS A 193 24.19 -2.46 -6.34
N GLN A 194 22.90 -2.72 -6.37
CA GLN A 194 22.43 -4.02 -6.86
C GLN A 194 22.63 -4.14 -8.37
N ASP A 195 22.82 -5.37 -8.85
CA ASP A 195 23.07 -5.67 -10.25
C ASP A 195 21.84 -6.16 -11.01
N VAL A 196 20.64 -6.11 -10.44
CA VAL A 196 19.42 -6.53 -11.16
C VAL A 196 18.77 -5.35 -11.86
N GLU A 197 18.37 -4.33 -11.08
CA GLU A 197 17.55 -3.21 -11.56
C GLU A 197 18.34 -1.90 -11.74
N ILE A 198 19.51 -1.78 -11.10
CA ILE A 198 20.28 -0.55 -11.05
C ILE A 198 21.51 -0.62 -11.96
N ASP A 199 21.60 0.35 -12.87
CA ASP A 199 22.74 0.53 -13.76
C ASP A 199 23.86 1.30 -13.09
N ASN A 200 23.50 2.38 -12.37
CA ASN A 200 24.47 3.25 -11.72
C ASN A 200 23.93 3.82 -10.41
N ALA A 201 24.81 4.10 -9.46
CA ALA A 201 24.50 4.76 -8.20
C ALA A 201 25.68 5.63 -7.78
N LYS A 202 25.42 6.89 -7.40
CA LYS A 202 26.47 7.80 -6.95
C LYS A 202 25.96 8.80 -5.92
N TRP A 203 26.92 9.39 -5.20
CA TRP A 203 26.73 10.67 -4.53
C TRP A 203 26.90 11.77 -5.58
N MET A 204 25.84 12.51 -5.87
CA MET A 204 25.84 13.65 -6.80
C MET A 204 25.80 14.94 -5.99
N ASP A 205 26.59 15.95 -6.37
CA ASP A 205 26.47 17.27 -5.75
C ASP A 205 25.03 17.79 -5.87
N VAL A 206 24.51 18.43 -4.81
CA VAL A 206 23.11 18.92 -4.83
C VAL A 206 22.88 19.95 -5.92
N ASP A 207 23.83 20.87 -6.16
CA ASP A 207 23.70 21.87 -7.21
C ASP A 207 23.82 21.23 -8.60
N GLU A 208 24.69 20.22 -8.76
CA GLU A 208 24.71 19.37 -9.96
C GLU A 208 23.32 18.74 -10.17
N PHE A 209 22.76 18.05 -9.17
CA PHE A 209 21.47 17.36 -9.28
C PHE A 209 20.32 18.28 -9.68
N LEU A 210 20.25 19.47 -9.06
CA LEU A 210 19.19 20.44 -9.34
C LEU A 210 19.26 21.02 -10.76
N ASN A 211 20.41 20.95 -11.41
CA ASN A 211 20.65 21.47 -12.76
C ASN A 211 20.93 20.37 -13.81
N HIS A 212 21.07 19.10 -13.40
CA HIS A 212 21.48 18.01 -14.27
C HIS A 212 20.43 17.72 -15.34
N PRO A 213 20.76 17.65 -16.64
CA PRO A 213 19.79 17.50 -17.73
C PRO A 213 19.01 16.18 -17.68
N GLU A 214 19.60 15.14 -17.10
CA GLU A 214 18.99 13.82 -16.93
C GLU A 214 18.25 13.64 -15.58
N VAL A 215 17.91 14.72 -14.89
CA VAL A 215 17.06 14.68 -13.68
C VAL A 215 15.71 15.31 -14.00
N HIS A 216 14.62 14.55 -13.79
CA HIS A 216 13.26 15.06 -13.97
C HIS A 216 12.87 16.10 -12.92
N ASP A 217 12.01 17.05 -13.31
CA ASP A 217 11.62 18.19 -12.46
C ASP A 217 10.96 17.79 -11.13
N ASN A 218 10.22 16.69 -11.09
CA ASN A 218 9.64 16.17 -9.84
C ASN A 218 10.72 15.83 -8.81
N ASN A 219 11.79 15.14 -9.22
CA ASN A 219 12.91 14.80 -8.35
C ASN A 219 13.64 16.07 -7.86
N ARG A 220 13.82 17.06 -8.74
CA ARG A 220 14.37 18.37 -8.36
C ARG A 220 13.48 19.07 -7.33
N LEU A 221 12.16 19.03 -7.51
CA LEU A 221 11.22 19.63 -6.58
C LEU A 221 11.27 18.96 -5.21
N PHE A 222 11.39 17.64 -5.16
CA PHE A 222 11.54 16.89 -3.90
C PHE A 222 12.78 17.32 -3.12
N VAL A 223 13.94 17.41 -3.79
CA VAL A 223 15.18 17.86 -3.16
C VAL A 223 15.10 19.33 -2.74
N ARG A 224 14.55 20.22 -3.57
CA ARG A 224 14.31 21.64 -3.19
C ARG A 224 13.45 21.75 -1.94
N LYS A 225 12.34 21.02 -1.86
CA LYS A 225 11.46 21.04 -0.69
C LYS A 225 12.11 20.43 0.55
N CYS A 226 12.93 19.40 0.38
CA CYS A 226 13.75 18.86 1.46
C CYS A 226 14.69 19.90 2.07
N ILE A 227 15.41 20.64 1.21
CA ILE A 227 16.35 21.70 1.61
C ILE A 227 15.61 22.88 2.27
N GLU A 228 14.53 23.36 1.65
CA GLU A 228 13.71 24.45 2.17
C GLU A 228 13.10 24.11 3.54
N ASN A 229 12.56 22.89 3.71
CA ASN A 229 12.04 22.45 4.99
C ASN A 229 13.16 22.44 6.05
N LYS A 230 14.34 21.92 5.71
CA LYS A 230 15.50 21.88 6.62
C LYS A 230 15.97 23.29 7.01
N SER A 231 16.11 24.21 6.06
CA SER A 231 16.58 25.57 6.32
C SER A 231 15.60 26.37 7.18
N ASN A 232 14.31 26.09 7.05
CA ASN A 232 13.26 26.73 7.84
C ASN A 232 13.04 26.07 9.22
N GLY A 233 13.83 25.05 9.57
CA GLY A 233 13.65 24.27 10.79
C GLY A 233 12.32 23.51 10.83
N ILE A 234 11.74 23.19 9.67
CA ILE A 234 10.49 22.45 9.54
C ILE A 234 10.81 20.97 9.38
N MET A 235 10.17 20.15 10.22
CA MET A 235 10.27 18.70 10.16
C MET A 235 8.86 18.11 10.26
N MET A 236 8.47 17.25 9.32
CA MET A 236 7.39 16.31 9.61
C MET A 236 7.97 15.09 10.31
N GLY A 237 7.81 15.06 11.62
CA GLY A 237 8.17 13.91 12.46
C GLY A 237 7.10 12.83 12.40
N ARG A 238 7.31 11.76 13.16
CA ARG A 238 6.32 10.70 13.33
C ARG A 238 6.34 10.14 14.74
N ASP A 239 5.17 9.78 15.23
CA ASP A 239 5.00 8.99 16.44
C ASP A 239 4.22 7.72 16.11
N THR A 240 4.52 6.64 16.82
CA THR A 240 3.66 5.45 16.84
C THR A 240 2.50 5.72 17.79
N THR A 241 1.28 5.71 17.24
CA THR A 241 0.04 5.78 18.03
C THR A 241 -0.76 4.48 17.84
N PHE A 242 -1.89 4.33 18.54
CA PHE A 242 -2.73 3.14 18.45
C PHE A 242 -4.16 3.53 18.11
N HIS A 243 -4.76 2.82 17.16
CA HIS A 243 -6.15 3.08 16.78
C HIS A 243 -7.09 2.71 17.95
N PRO A 244 -8.00 3.61 18.38
CA PRO A 244 -8.72 3.49 19.65
C PRO A 244 -9.59 2.23 19.75
N ILE A 245 -10.12 1.74 18.63
CA ILE A 245 -11.03 0.59 18.61
C ILE A 245 -10.30 -0.72 18.33
N THR A 246 -9.33 -0.70 17.41
CA THR A 246 -8.69 -1.93 16.92
C THR A 246 -7.40 -2.23 17.67
N GLN A 247 -6.88 -1.26 18.43
CA GLN A 247 -5.60 -1.33 19.16
C GLN A 247 -4.39 -1.68 18.27
N LYS A 248 -4.55 -1.51 16.95
CA LYS A 248 -3.46 -1.70 15.99
C LYS A 248 -2.54 -0.48 15.99
N PRO A 249 -1.22 -0.68 15.84
CA PRO A 249 -0.29 0.44 15.71
C PRO A 249 -0.55 1.21 14.42
N GLN A 250 -0.32 2.52 14.46
CA GLN A 250 -0.42 3.42 13.31
C GLN A 250 0.64 4.53 13.42
N ALA A 251 1.19 4.96 12.28
CA ALA A 251 2.11 6.09 12.23
C ALA A 251 1.34 7.40 12.13
N LEU A 252 1.51 8.30 13.09
CA LEU A 252 1.00 9.67 13.02
C LEU A 252 2.12 10.59 12.57
N TYR A 253 1.99 11.17 11.38
CA TYR A 253 2.90 12.19 10.88
C TYR A 253 2.40 13.58 11.28
N TYR A 254 3.30 14.43 11.76
CA TYR A 254 2.95 15.78 12.22
C TYR A 254 4.10 16.76 11.95
N ILE A 255 3.74 18.00 11.66
CA ILE A 255 4.71 19.08 11.49
C ILE A 255 5.16 19.55 12.88
N THR A 256 6.47 19.66 13.06
CA THR A 256 7.10 20.27 14.21
C THR A 256 8.21 21.21 13.77
N LYS A 257 8.56 22.17 14.63
CA LYS A 257 9.68 23.07 14.41
C LYS A 257 10.87 22.55 15.21
N VAL A 258 11.98 22.28 14.54
CA VAL A 258 13.22 21.88 15.19
C VAL A 258 13.96 23.16 15.56
N SER A 259 14.24 23.33 16.86
CA SER A 259 15.10 24.40 17.35
C SER A 259 16.49 24.22 16.75
N SER A 260 17.00 25.26 16.09
CA SER A 260 18.36 25.36 15.57
C SER A 260 19.40 25.27 16.67
#